data_AF-A0AAD6SQ56-F1
#
_entry.id   AF-A0AAD6SQ56-F1
#
_cell.length_a   1.000
_cell.length_b   1.000
_cell.length_c   1.000
_cell.angle_alpha   90.00
_cell.angle_beta   90.00
_cell.angle_gamma   90.00
#
_symmetry.space_group_name_H-M   'P 1'
#
loop_
_entity.id
_entity.type
_entity.pdbx_description
1 polymer ?
#
loop_
_entity_poly.entity_id
_entity_poly.type
_entity_poly.pdbx_seq_one_letter_code
_entity_poly.pdbx_strand_id
1 'polypeptide(L)'
;MASSTSVKLLLGPILIGSTLNTFLYGVCVSQFWVYYLSKSRRADPRIIRYLVAWEFMIDTFHSAITVYFLWIYMVDNFLNAPFLQTAPWTVSAVPIVTALSACPIQTFLAYRVFQLSKSWYVLVILLVLTAAHAAAATTISVLSFQLTKFDDGSPLTPLVDAWLAVSTLNDMAVTYAKPATFGRH
;
A
#
# COMPACT_ATOMS: atom_id res chain seq x y z
N MET A 1 9.08 -7.30 -35.02
CA MET A 1 7.94 -6.40 -34.72
C MET A 1 7.12 -6.81 -33.49
N ALA A 2 7.04 -8.10 -33.11
CA ALA A 2 6.37 -8.52 -31.87
C ALA A 2 7.08 -8.07 -30.58
N SER A 3 8.40 -7.90 -30.59
CA SER A 3 9.17 -7.48 -29.40
C SER A 3 8.89 -6.06 -28.94
N SER A 4 8.66 -5.10 -29.84
CA SER A 4 8.40 -3.70 -29.48
C SER A 4 7.04 -3.49 -28.81
N THR A 5 6.04 -4.32 -29.14
CA THR A 5 4.70 -4.20 -28.56
C THR A 5 4.66 -4.72 -27.13
N SER A 6 5.31 -5.85 -26.84
CA SER A 6 5.43 -6.41 -25.48
C SER A 6 6.20 -5.47 -24.54
N VAL A 7 7.26 -4.83 -25.03
CA VAL A 7 8.03 -3.85 -24.26
C VAL A 7 7.17 -2.64 -23.88
N LYS A 8 6.36 -2.11 -24.79
CA LYS A 8 5.44 -1.00 -24.51
C LYS A 8 4.35 -1.37 -23.50
N LEU A 9 3.80 -2.58 -23.60
CA LEU A 9 2.79 -3.09 -22.67
C LEU A 9 3.32 -3.29 -21.25
N LEU A 10 4.62 -3.52 -21.08
CA LEU A 10 5.27 -3.66 -19.77
C LEU A 10 5.73 -2.31 -19.20
N LEU A 11 6.49 -1.53 -19.97
CA LEU A 11 7.06 -0.26 -19.49
C LEU A 11 6.03 0.86 -19.37
N GLY A 12 5.00 0.87 -20.22
CA GLY A 12 3.96 1.89 -20.20
C GLY A 12 3.24 1.98 -18.85
N PRO A 13 2.66 0.88 -18.34
CA PRO A 13 2.04 0.84 -17.01
C PRO A 13 3.00 1.20 -15.88
N ILE A 14 4.25 0.70 -15.93
CA ILE A 14 5.27 0.99 -14.90
C ILE A 14 5.57 2.49 -14.83
N LEU A 15 5.74 3.15 -15.98
CA LEU A 15 5.98 4.60 -16.05
C LEU A 15 4.81 5.39 -15.47
N ILE A 16 3.60 5.09 -15.92
CA ILE A 16 2.39 5.79 -15.49
C ILE A 16 2.18 5.57 -14.00
N GLY A 17 2.28 4.33 -13.52
CA GLY A 17 2.12 3.99 -12.11
C GLY A 17 3.15 4.69 -11.22
N SER A 18 4.42 4.71 -11.61
CA SER A 18 5.48 5.37 -10.85
C SER A 18 5.34 6.90 -10.81
N THR A 19 4.89 7.50 -11.92
CA THR A 19 4.62 8.93 -12.02
C THR A 19 3.45 9.33 -11.13
N LEU A 20 2.35 8.57 -11.20
CA LEU A 20 1.18 8.78 -10.35
C LEU A 20 1.52 8.60 -8.86
N ASN A 21 2.30 7.57 -8.50
CA ASN A 21 2.77 7.36 -7.14
C ASN A 21 3.55 8.57 -6.60
N THR A 22 4.47 9.13 -7.40
CA THR A 22 5.25 10.31 -7.01
C THR A 22 4.36 11.55 -6.86
N PHE A 23 3.37 11.72 -7.73
CA PHE A 23 2.40 12.81 -7.61
C PHE A 23 1.54 12.70 -6.33
N LEU A 24 1.01 11.50 -6.04
CA LEU A 24 0.26 11.19 -4.83
C LEU A 24 1.09 11.43 -3.57
N TYR A 25 2.37 11.04 -3.59
CA TYR A 25 3.30 11.34 -2.52
C TYR A 25 3.45 12.85 -2.27
N GLY A 26 3.52 13.67 -3.33
CA GLY A 26 3.51 15.13 -3.21
C GLY A 26 2.26 15.67 -2.49
N VAL A 27 1.10 15.07 -2.75
CA VAL A 27 -0.14 15.40 -2.02
C VAL A 27 -0.02 15.01 -0.54
N CYS A 28 0.48 13.80 -0.22
CA CYS A 28 0.71 13.38 1.17
C CYS A 28 1.67 14.32 1.92
N VAL A 29 2.75 14.76 1.27
CA VAL A 29 3.69 15.76 1.84
C VAL A 29 2.96 17.07 2.16
N SER A 30 2.08 17.54 1.28
CA SER A 30 1.29 18.75 1.52
C SER A 30 0.34 18.59 2.72
N GLN A 31 -0.30 17.42 2.85
CA GLN A 31 -1.18 17.11 3.98
C GLN A 31 -0.40 17.07 5.29
N PHE A 32 0.78 16.45 5.29
CA PHE A 32 1.68 16.42 6.43
C PHE A 32 2.12 17.84 6.84
N TRP A 33 2.49 18.67 5.87
CA TRP A 33 2.87 20.06 6.13
C TRP A 33 1.75 20.86 6.80
N VAL A 34 0.53 20.78 6.25
CA VAL A 34 -0.65 21.43 6.82
C VAL A 34 -0.96 20.90 8.24
N TYR A 35 -0.83 19.59 8.46
CA TYR A 35 -1.00 18.99 9.79
C TYR A 35 -0.02 19.56 10.82
N TYR A 36 1.25 19.73 10.43
CA TYR A 36 2.28 20.27 11.32
C TYR A 36 2.10 21.75 11.67
N LEU A 37 1.57 22.53 10.73
CA LEU A 37 1.26 23.95 10.94
C LEU A 37 -0.06 24.16 11.69
N SER A 38 -0.98 23.20 11.62
CA SER A 38 -2.29 23.31 12.26
C SER A 38 -2.19 23.33 13.79
N LYS A 39 -2.93 24.26 14.42
CA LYS A 39 -3.07 24.31 15.88
C LYS A 39 -3.72 23.03 16.45
N SER A 40 -4.48 22.28 15.66
CA SER A 40 -5.10 21.01 16.06
C SER A 40 -4.07 19.96 16.48
N ARG A 41 -2.84 20.00 15.94
CA ARG A 41 -1.78 19.08 16.36
C ARG A 41 -1.57 19.09 17.87
N ARG A 42 -1.69 20.25 18.54
CA ARG A 42 -1.47 20.38 19.99
C ARG A 42 -2.55 19.68 20.82
N ALA A 43 -3.77 19.59 20.31
CA ALA A 43 -4.89 18.91 20.97
C ALA A 43 -4.87 17.39 20.72
N ASP A 44 -4.23 16.93 19.65
CA ASP A 44 -4.20 15.50 19.32
C ASP A 44 -3.38 14.66 20.33
N PRO A 45 -3.86 13.45 20.67
CA PRO A 45 -3.11 12.45 21.41
C PRO A 45 -1.74 12.16 20.77
N ARG A 46 -0.73 11.92 21.61
CA ARG A 46 0.65 11.65 21.16
C ARG A 46 0.72 10.46 20.17
N ILE A 47 -0.13 9.44 20.35
CA ILE A 47 -0.22 8.27 19.46
C ILE A 47 -0.51 8.70 18.01
N ILE A 48 -1.42 9.64 17.77
CA ILE A 48 -1.76 10.11 16.42
C ILE A 48 -0.55 10.80 15.79
N ARG A 49 0.20 11.59 16.56
CA ARG A 49 1.40 12.26 16.06
C ARG A 49 2.48 11.27 15.64
N TYR A 50 2.67 10.20 16.42
CA TYR A 50 3.61 9.14 16.06
C TYR A 50 3.16 8.36 14.83
N LEU A 51 1.86 8.05 14.71
CA LEU A 51 1.31 7.38 13.53
C LEU A 51 1.48 8.22 12.26
N VAL A 52 1.21 9.52 12.32
CA VAL A 52 1.39 10.43 11.17
C VAL A 52 2.87 10.54 10.77
N ALA A 53 3.78 10.59 11.75
CA ALA A 53 5.22 10.60 11.48
C ALA A 53 5.72 9.27 10.88
N TRP A 54 5.23 8.14 11.39
CA TRP A 54 5.50 6.81 10.86
C TRP A 54 5.04 6.69 9.41
N GLU A 55 3.80 7.07 9.13
CA GLU A 55 3.22 6.97 7.79
C GLU A 55 4.01 7.80 6.79
N PHE A 56 4.37 9.02 7.16
CA PHE A 56 5.20 9.88 6.33
C PHE A 56 6.57 9.25 5.99
N MET A 57 7.20 8.57 6.95
CA MET A 57 8.47 7.88 6.72
C MET A 57 8.30 6.70 5.77
N ILE A 58 7.23 5.91 5.95
CA ILE A 58 6.92 4.75 5.09
C ILE A 58 6.59 5.19 3.67
N ASP A 59 5.75 6.22 3.49
CA ASP A 59 5.42 6.78 2.18
C ASP A 59 6.66 7.31 1.44
N THR A 60 7.55 7.98 2.17
CA THR A 60 8.81 8.47 1.61
C THR A 60 9.70 7.32 1.14
N PHE A 61 9.81 6.26 1.94
CA PHE A 61 10.56 5.06 1.58
C PHE A 61 9.94 4.33 0.39
N HIS A 62 8.61 4.17 0.39
CA HIS A 62 7.87 3.56 -0.71
C HIS A 62 8.09 4.33 -2.02
N SER A 63 7.92 5.65 -2.00
CA SER A 63 8.13 6.48 -3.18
C SER A 63 9.58 6.45 -3.67
N ALA A 64 10.56 6.41 -2.77
CA ALA A 64 11.97 6.28 -3.16
C ALA A 64 12.26 4.94 -3.85
N ILE A 65 11.72 3.83 -3.33
CA ILE A 65 11.81 2.52 -3.98
C ILE A 65 11.16 2.54 -5.35
N THR A 66 9.99 3.16 -5.50
CA THR A 66 9.28 3.25 -6.79
C THR A 66 10.09 4.03 -7.82
N VAL A 67 10.73 5.14 -7.43
CA VAL A 67 11.60 5.91 -8.33
C VAL A 67 12.84 5.10 -8.72
N TYR A 68 13.45 4.40 -7.77
CA TYR A 68 14.60 3.51 -8.05
C TYR A 68 14.23 2.34 -8.96
N PHE A 69 13.05 1.74 -8.75
CA PHE A 69 12.47 0.73 -9.63
C PHE A 69 12.31 1.26 -11.05
N LEU A 70 11.72 2.46 -11.21
CA LEU A 70 11.58 3.09 -12.52
C LEU A 70 12.94 3.33 -13.20
N TRP A 71 13.95 3.78 -12.43
CA TRP A 71 15.30 4.00 -12.93
C TRP A 71 15.93 2.73 -13.49
N ILE A 72 15.87 1.62 -12.74
CA ILE A 72 16.45 0.33 -13.17
C ILE A 72 15.84 -0.14 -14.51
N TYR A 73 14.52 -0.01 -14.68
CA TYR A 73 13.84 -0.46 -15.89
C TYR A 73 14.02 0.47 -17.08
N MET A 74 14.08 1.78 -16.84
CA MET A 74 14.12 2.77 -17.91
C MET A 74 15.51 3.23 -18.30
N VAL A 75 16.48 3.21 -17.38
CA VAL A 75 17.82 3.74 -17.63
C VAL A 75 18.81 2.59 -17.77
N ASP A 76 18.99 1.80 -16.70
CA ASP A 76 20.05 0.79 -16.66
C ASP A 76 19.81 -0.39 -17.62
N ASN A 77 18.55 -0.75 -17.88
CA ASN A 77 18.19 -1.93 -18.66
C ASN A 77 17.24 -1.65 -19.84
N PHE A 78 17.27 -0.43 -20.39
CA PHE A 78 16.30 0.06 -21.39
C PHE A 78 16.12 -0.83 -22.65
N LEU A 79 17.08 -1.71 -22.99
CA LEU A 79 16.99 -2.66 -24.11
C LEU A 79 17.30 -4.11 -23.73
N ASN A 80 17.39 -4.43 -22.44
CA ASN A 80 17.78 -5.76 -21.97
C ASN A 80 16.55 -6.68 -21.82
N ALA A 81 16.13 -7.30 -22.93
CA ALA A 81 14.97 -8.19 -23.02
C ALA A 81 14.86 -9.27 -21.91
N PRO A 82 15.92 -9.98 -21.49
CA PRO A 82 15.82 -10.94 -20.39
C PRO A 82 15.64 -10.29 -19.02
N PHE A 83 16.19 -9.08 -18.80
CA PHE A 83 16.06 -8.38 -17.53
C PHE A 83 14.65 -7.78 -17.33
N LEU A 84 13.99 -7.38 -18.41
CA LEU A 84 12.60 -6.91 -18.39
C LEU A 84 11.62 -7.95 -17.82
N GLN A 85 11.91 -9.24 -17.99
CA GLN A 85 11.11 -10.35 -17.46
C GLN A 85 11.50 -10.76 -16.04
N THR A 86 12.49 -10.09 -15.45
CA THR A 86 13.00 -10.40 -14.13
C THR A 86 12.38 -9.47 -13.09
N ALA A 87 11.97 -10.00 -11.95
CA ALA A 87 11.48 -9.21 -10.83
C ALA A 87 12.64 -8.72 -9.95
N PRO A 88 12.99 -7.42 -9.94
CA PRO A 88 13.96 -6.92 -8.98
C PRO A 88 13.37 -6.93 -7.57
N TRP A 89 14.26 -6.92 -6.58
CA TRP A 89 13.92 -6.92 -5.16
C TRP A 89 12.95 -5.79 -4.76
N THR A 90 12.93 -4.69 -5.51
CA THR A 90 12.03 -3.55 -5.29
C THR A 90 10.56 -3.96 -5.42
N VAL A 91 10.23 -4.88 -6.32
CA VAL A 91 8.85 -5.40 -6.49
C VAL A 91 8.45 -6.22 -5.28
N SER A 92 9.34 -7.09 -4.81
CA SER A 92 9.10 -7.93 -3.63
C SER A 92 9.00 -7.12 -2.35
N ALA A 93 9.63 -5.94 -2.28
CA ALA A 93 9.56 -5.03 -1.14
C ALA A 93 8.20 -4.30 -1.04
N VAL A 94 7.52 -4.01 -2.16
CA VAL A 94 6.27 -3.23 -2.18
C VAL A 94 5.21 -3.80 -1.23
N PRO A 95 4.84 -5.10 -1.29
CA PRO A 95 3.83 -5.67 -0.39
C PRO A 95 4.13 -5.48 1.10
N ILE A 96 5.40 -5.62 1.49
CA ILE A 96 5.84 -5.43 2.88
C ILE A 96 5.66 -3.97 3.30
N VAL A 97 6.10 -3.04 2.46
CA VAL A 97 6.02 -1.60 2.76
C VAL A 97 4.56 -1.15 2.89
N THR A 98 3.68 -1.62 2.01
CA THR A 98 2.23 -1.36 2.09
C THR A 98 1.60 -1.97 3.34
N ALA A 99 2.01 -3.17 3.76
CA ALA A 99 1.50 -3.76 5.01
C ALA A 99 1.96 -2.97 6.24
N LEU A 100 3.19 -2.44 6.22
CA LEU A 100 3.73 -1.60 7.30
C LEU A 100 3.03 -0.24 7.42
N SER A 101 2.53 0.32 6.32
CA SER A 101 1.66 1.51 6.30
C SER A 101 0.25 1.17 6.79
N ALA A 102 -0.36 0.11 6.24
CA ALA A 102 -1.75 -0.22 6.51
C ALA A 102 -1.99 -0.72 7.95
N CYS A 103 -1.16 -1.61 8.48
CA CYS A 103 -1.44 -2.31 9.76
C CYS A 103 -1.64 -1.36 10.96
N PRO A 104 -0.73 -0.38 11.21
CA PRO A 104 -0.89 0.53 12.35
C PRO A 104 -2.14 1.41 12.22
N ILE A 105 -2.44 1.89 11.00
CA ILE A 105 -3.59 2.75 10.72
C ILE A 105 -4.89 1.97 10.90
N GLN A 106 -4.99 0.78 10.30
CA GLN A 106 -6.17 -0.07 10.38
C GLN A 106 -6.45 -0.51 11.83
N THR A 107 -5.42 -0.86 12.59
CA THR A 107 -5.54 -1.18 14.02
C THR A 107 -6.05 0.02 14.82
N PHE A 108 -5.51 1.22 14.56
CA PHE A 108 -5.98 2.44 15.21
C PHE A 108 -7.43 2.80 14.84
N LEU A 109 -7.81 2.64 13.57
CA LEU A 109 -9.17 2.86 13.11
C LEU A 109 -10.15 1.85 13.71
N ALA A 110 -9.77 0.58 13.81
CA ALA A 110 -10.55 -0.46 14.48
C ALA A 110 -10.80 -0.11 15.96
N TYR A 111 -9.76 0.35 16.66
CA TYR A 111 -9.90 0.82 18.04
C TYR A 111 -10.84 2.02 18.16
N ARG A 112 -10.75 2.99 17.24
CA ARG A 112 -11.67 4.14 17.22
C ARG A 112 -13.11 3.71 16.97
N VAL A 113 -13.35 2.83 16.00
CA VAL A 113 -14.69 2.28 15.72
C VAL A 113 -15.24 1.55 16.93
N PHE A 114 -14.43 0.76 17.63
CA PHE A 114 -14.83 0.10 18.87
C PHE A 114 -15.27 1.08 19.96
N GLN A 115 -14.51 2.16 20.16
CA GLN A 115 -14.84 3.17 21.18
C GLN A 115 -16.19 3.86 20.91
N LEU A 116 -16.56 4.03 19.64
CA LEU A 116 -17.86 4.59 19.26
C LEU A 116 -18.97 3.53 19.31
N SER A 117 -18.76 2.36 18.71
CA SER A 117 -19.80 1.34 18.52
C SER A 117 -20.08 0.53 19.79
N LYS A 118 -19.07 0.41 20.67
CA LYS A 118 -19.02 -0.51 21.83
C LYS A 118 -19.32 -1.98 21.53
N SER A 119 -19.35 -2.36 20.24
CA SER A 119 -19.53 -3.74 19.81
C SER A 119 -18.18 -4.42 19.63
N TRP A 120 -17.91 -5.44 20.44
CA TRP A 120 -16.69 -6.25 20.34
C TRP A 120 -16.62 -7.05 19.04
N TYR A 121 -17.77 -7.42 18.47
CA TYR A 121 -17.84 -8.13 17.18
C TYR A 121 -17.24 -7.33 16.04
N VAL A 122 -17.52 -6.03 15.97
CA VAL A 122 -16.98 -5.14 14.91
C VAL A 122 -15.47 -5.00 15.03
N LEU A 123 -14.95 -4.89 16.27
CA LEU A 123 -13.52 -4.86 16.52
C LEU A 123 -12.84 -6.14 16.02
N VAL A 124 -13.36 -7.31 16.39
CA VAL A 124 -12.76 -8.59 16.03
C VAL A 124 -12.73 -8.77 14.50
N ILE A 125 -13.83 -8.43 13.81
CA ILE A 125 -13.89 -8.52 12.35
C ILE A 125 -12.82 -7.64 11.69
N LEU A 126 -12.68 -6.38 12.14
CA LEU A 126 -11.69 -5.45 11.58
C LEU A 126 -10.25 -5.90 11.85
N LEU A 127 -9.97 -6.44 13.04
CA LEU A 127 -8.64 -6.96 13.37
C LEU A 127 -8.29 -8.22 12.57
N VAL A 128 -9.25 -9.13 12.38
CA VAL A 128 -9.06 -10.33 11.54
C VAL A 128 -8.78 -9.91 10.10
N LEU A 129 -9.49 -8.92 9.59
CA LEU A 129 -9.29 -8.43 8.22
C LEU A 129 -7.93 -7.73 8.04
N THR A 130 -7.49 -6.96 9.05
CA THR A 130 -6.15 -6.36 9.10
C THR A 130 -5.06 -7.45 9.12
N ALA A 131 -5.25 -8.51 9.92
CA ALA A 131 -4.32 -9.63 10.00
C ALA A 131 -4.27 -10.42 8.67
N ALA A 132 -5.43 -10.62 8.02
CA ALA A 132 -5.51 -11.26 6.71
C ALA A 132 -4.78 -10.45 5.64
N HIS A 133 -4.93 -9.13 5.64
CA HIS A 133 -4.18 -8.22 4.76
C HIS A 133 -2.66 -8.38 4.96
N ALA A 134 -2.18 -8.35 6.21
CA ALA A 134 -0.76 -8.51 6.54
C ALA A 134 -0.20 -9.89 6.14
N ALA A 135 -0.97 -10.95 6.35
CA ALA A 135 -0.59 -12.31 5.98
C ALA A 135 -0.53 -12.48 4.45
N ALA A 136 -1.49 -11.91 3.72
CA ALA A 136 -1.48 -11.92 2.25
C ALA A 136 -0.25 -11.16 1.73
N ALA A 137 0.01 -9.95 2.23
CA ALA A 137 1.15 -9.14 1.83
C ALA A 137 2.51 -9.84 2.06
N THR A 138 2.69 -10.47 3.21
CA THR A 138 3.93 -11.22 3.52
C THR A 138 4.08 -12.45 2.61
N THR A 139 2.99 -13.16 2.34
CA THR A 139 3.00 -14.32 1.42
C THR A 139 3.36 -13.90 -0.01
N ILE A 140 2.78 -12.80 -0.52
CA ILE A 140 3.13 -12.24 -1.85
C ILE A 140 4.62 -11.90 -1.90
N SER A 141 5.13 -11.22 -0.88
CA SER A 141 6.52 -10.80 -0.85
C SER A 141 7.47 -12.01 -0.88
N VAL A 142 7.24 -13.01 -0.04
CA VAL A 142 8.06 -14.24 -0.01
C VAL A 142 8.01 -14.96 -1.35
N LEU A 143 6.83 -15.10 -1.94
CA LEU A 143 6.68 -15.75 -3.23
C LEU A 143 7.34 -14.95 -4.37
N SER A 144 7.28 -13.62 -4.30
CA SER A 144 7.95 -12.72 -5.26
C SER A 144 9.47 -12.80 -5.16
N PHE A 145 10.04 -13.07 -3.98
CA PHE A 145 11.47 -13.35 -3.83
C PHE A 145 11.88 -14.70 -4.41
N GLN A 146 10.99 -15.69 -4.41
CA GLN A 146 11.25 -17.03 -4.93
C GLN A 146 11.06 -17.12 -6.45
N LEU A 147 10.12 -16.35 -7.01
CA LEU A 147 9.82 -16.32 -8.44
C LEU A 147 10.58 -15.18 -9.12
N THR A 148 11.75 -15.48 -9.67
CA THR A 148 12.59 -14.50 -10.35
C THR A 148 12.05 -14.07 -11.73
N LYS A 149 11.05 -14.78 -12.30
CA LYS A 149 10.48 -14.48 -13.62
C LYS A 149 8.98 -14.20 -13.55
N PHE A 150 8.54 -13.12 -14.20
CA PHE A 150 7.13 -12.86 -14.45
C PHE A 150 6.66 -13.75 -15.60
N ASP A 151 5.93 -14.81 -15.29
CA ASP A 151 5.20 -15.59 -16.29
C ASP A 151 3.72 -15.22 -16.18
N ASP A 152 3.03 -15.05 -17.31
CA ASP A 152 1.63 -14.58 -17.37
C ASP A 152 0.65 -15.53 -16.64
N GLY A 153 1.09 -16.73 -16.25
CA GLY A 153 0.35 -17.72 -15.45
C GLY A 153 0.84 -17.88 -13.99
N SER A 154 1.67 -16.97 -13.48
CA SER A 154 2.19 -17.10 -12.11
C SER A 154 1.08 -17.00 -11.06
N PRO A 155 1.14 -17.78 -9.96
CA PRO A 155 0.16 -17.71 -8.88
C PRO A 155 0.13 -16.36 -8.14
N LEU A 156 1.01 -15.42 -8.49
CA LEU A 156 1.13 -14.09 -7.90
C LEU A 156 -0.06 -13.19 -8.27
N THR A 157 -0.47 -13.17 -9.54
CA THR A 157 -1.52 -12.26 -10.02
C THR A 157 -2.84 -12.41 -9.25
N PRO A 158 -3.45 -13.61 -9.14
CA PRO A 158 -4.70 -13.75 -8.38
C PRO A 158 -4.52 -13.48 -6.88
N LEU A 159 -3.31 -13.66 -6.35
CA LEU A 159 -3.01 -13.44 -4.94
C LEU A 159 -2.89 -11.93 -4.62
N VAL A 160 -2.30 -11.16 -5.54
CA VAL A 160 -2.28 -9.69 -5.49
C VAL A 160 -3.70 -9.13 -5.60
N ASP A 161 -4.51 -9.64 -6.53
CA ASP A 161 -5.92 -9.22 -6.67
C ASP A 161 -6.73 -9.51 -5.40
N ALA A 162 -6.56 -10.71 -4.81
CA ALA A 162 -7.20 -11.07 -3.55
C ALA A 162 -6.73 -10.17 -2.39
N TRP A 163 -5.44 -9.83 -2.34
CA TRP A 163 -4.90 -8.92 -1.33
C TRP A 163 -5.48 -7.50 -1.47
N LEU A 164 -5.60 -6.98 -2.69
CA LEU A 164 -6.25 -5.69 -2.96
C LEU A 164 -7.74 -5.74 -2.60
N ALA A 165 -8.43 -6.85 -2.89
CA ALA A 165 -9.83 -7.04 -2.49
C ALA A 165 -10.00 -7.03 -0.96
N VAL A 166 -9.12 -7.71 -0.21
CA VAL A 166 -9.13 -7.68 1.26
C VAL A 166 -8.89 -6.27 1.81
N SER A 167 -7.96 -5.53 1.19
CA SER A 167 -7.64 -4.14 1.57
C SER A 167 -8.85 -3.22 1.37
N THR A 168 -9.48 -3.29 0.20
CA THR A 168 -10.66 -2.47 -0.12
C THR A 168 -11.85 -2.80 0.77
N LEU A 169 -12.08 -4.09 1.06
CA LEU A 169 -13.11 -4.51 2.02
C LEU A 169 -12.84 -3.95 3.41
N ASN A 170 -11.58 -3.86 3.83
CA ASN A 170 -11.24 -3.28 5.13
C ASN A 170 -11.59 -1.80 5.20
N ASP A 171 -11.23 -1.03 4.17
CA ASP A 171 -11.55 0.40 4.12
C ASP A 171 -13.06 0.65 4.04
N MET A 172 -13.78 -0.19 3.29
CA MET A 172 -15.25 -0.16 3.26
C MET A 172 -15.84 -0.47 4.63
N ALA A 173 -15.39 -1.52 5.31
CA ALA A 173 -15.87 -1.92 6.62
C ALA A 173 -15.69 -0.81 7.67
N VAL A 174 -14.51 -0.17 7.70
CA VAL A 174 -14.25 1.00 8.57
C VAL A 174 -15.17 2.17 8.19
N THR A 175 -15.37 2.42 6.90
CA THR A 175 -16.22 3.51 6.42
C THR A 175 -17.68 3.31 6.80
N TYR A 176 -18.25 2.10 6.63
CA TYR A 176 -19.64 1.82 6.98
C TYR A 176 -19.90 1.73 8.49
N ALA A 177 -18.90 1.30 9.27
CA ALA A 177 -19.04 1.24 10.72
C ALA A 177 -19.16 2.63 11.37
N LYS A 178 -18.58 3.68 10.76
CA LYS A 178 -18.64 5.06 11.26
C LYS A 178 -20.08 5.64 11.27
N PRO A 179 -20.84 5.69 10.14
CA PRO A 179 -22.20 6.23 10.10
C PRO A 179 -23.22 5.41 10.90
N ALA A 180 -23.12 4.08 10.88
CA ALA A 180 -24.05 3.19 11.60
C ALA A 180 -24.06 3.43 13.12
N THR A 181 -22.97 4.01 13.63
CA THR A 181 -22.84 4.38 15.03
C THR A 181 -23.38 5.78 15.33
N PHE A 182 -23.39 6.69 14.34
CA PHE A 182 -23.91 8.05 14.51
C PHE A 182 -25.44 8.12 14.44
N GLY A 183 -26.09 7.23 13.68
CA GLY A 183 -27.56 7.13 13.60
C GLY A 183 -28.25 6.49 14.80
N ARG A 184 -27.53 6.21 15.90
CA ARG A 184 -28.07 5.64 17.15
C ARG A 184 -28.21 6.66 18.30
N HIS A 185 -28.01 7.95 18.02
CA HIS A 185 -28.22 9.06 18.94
C HIS A 185 -29.24 10.06 18.40
#